data_AF-A0AB73R625-F1
#
_entry.id   AF-A0AB73R625-F1
#
_cell.length_a   1.000
_cell.length_b   1.000
_cell.length_c   1.000
_cell.angle_alpha   90.00
_cell.angle_beta   90.00
_cell.angle_gamma   90.00
#
_symmetry.space_group_name_H-M   'P 1'
#
loop_
_entity.id
_entity.type
_entity.pdbx_description
1 polymer ?
#
loop_
_entity_poly.entity_id
_entity_poly.type
_entity_poly.pdbx_seq_one_letter_code
_entity_poly.pdbx_strand_id
1 'polypeptide(L)'
;MNRIKVPFGRKKKPKLPVEDISALSSMEFDHLLYVLNELANRYKYYNTTPYDIRKFLQLIAFHLANKLTKQHTFSNIELGILNVILENRLLPFEESNKLGDFVLLEEIDKQNNSNEFITQLIENDFQLVENIAYVRINNNTQCN
;
A
#
# COMPACT_ATOMS: atom_id res chain seq x y z
N MET A 1 4.65 -30.06 27.60
CA MET A 1 4.43 -29.31 26.34
C MET A 1 5.20 -28.01 26.40
N ASN A 2 6.31 -27.90 25.68
CA ASN A 2 7.11 -26.68 25.63
C ASN A 2 6.40 -25.64 24.77
N ARG A 3 5.89 -24.57 25.41
CA ARG A 3 5.46 -23.36 24.70
C ARG A 3 6.72 -22.70 24.14
N ILE A 4 6.94 -22.82 22.84
CA ILE A 4 7.91 -21.99 22.13
C ILE A 4 7.40 -20.55 22.25
N LYS A 5 7.99 -19.77 23.16
CA LYS A 5 7.81 -18.31 23.20
C LYS A 5 8.55 -17.77 21.99
N VAL A 6 7.83 -17.56 20.89
CA VAL A 6 8.32 -16.71 19.81
C VAL A 6 8.62 -15.35 20.43
N PRO A 7 9.87 -14.85 20.34
CA PRO A 7 10.19 -13.55 20.90
C PRO A 7 9.44 -12.54 20.04
N PHE A 8 8.34 -12.00 20.56
CA PHE A 8 7.82 -10.71 20.10
C PHE A 8 8.82 -9.63 20.53
N GLY A 9 10.04 -9.70 19.97
CA GLY A 9 11.05 -8.66 20.10
C GLY A 9 10.45 -7.37 19.58
N ARG A 10 10.81 -6.25 20.22
CA ARG A 10 10.36 -4.90 19.82
C ARG A 10 10.55 -4.75 18.31
N LYS A 11 9.46 -4.76 17.53
CA LYS A 11 9.51 -4.59 16.08
C LYS A 11 10.07 -3.20 15.80
N LYS A 12 11.30 -3.12 15.30
CA LYS A 12 11.92 -1.87 14.91
C LYS A 12 11.16 -1.33 13.69
N LYS A 13 10.67 -0.09 13.78
CA LYS A 13 10.06 0.58 12.63
C LYS A 13 11.17 0.94 11.63
N PRO A 14 10.93 0.78 10.31
CA PRO A 14 11.87 1.28 9.31
C PRO A 14 11.98 2.80 9.37
N LYS A 15 13.13 3.32 8.95
CA LYS A 15 13.28 4.75 8.69
C LYS A 15 12.42 5.12 7.49
N LEU A 16 11.71 6.24 7.57
CA LEU A 16 10.92 6.78 6.47
C LEU A 16 11.68 7.94 5.77
N PRO A 17 11.54 8.10 4.44
CA PRO A 17 10.89 7.14 3.54
C PRO A 17 11.73 5.86 3.38
N VAL A 18 11.05 4.74 3.15
CA VAL A 18 11.68 3.50 2.70
C VAL A 18 12.01 3.67 1.22
N GLU A 19 13.30 3.72 0.92
CA GLU A 19 13.83 3.85 -0.44
C GLU A 19 14.19 2.49 -1.05
N ASP A 20 14.60 1.54 -0.21
CA ASP A 20 15.01 0.20 -0.63
C ASP A 20 14.59 -0.85 0.40
N ILE A 21 13.82 -1.84 -0.06
CA ILE A 21 13.35 -2.98 0.73
C ILE A 21 14.51 -3.93 1.06
N SER A 22 15.53 -4.01 0.20
CA SER A 22 16.67 -4.91 0.38
C SER A 22 17.59 -4.47 1.52
N ALA A 23 17.59 -3.18 1.85
CA ALA A 23 18.38 -2.59 2.92
C ALA A 23 17.74 -2.75 4.32
N LEU A 24 16.56 -3.35 4.41
CA LEU A 24 15.84 -3.51 5.68
C LEU A 24 16.52 -4.54 6.58
N SER A 25 16.66 -4.21 7.86
CA SER A 25 17.00 -5.23 8.86
C SER A 25 15.86 -6.23 9.02
N SER A 26 16.16 -7.44 9.49
CA SER A 26 15.15 -8.47 9.76
C SER A 26 14.00 -7.98 10.67
N MET A 27 14.30 -7.11 11.65
CA MET A 27 13.25 -6.53 12.51
C MET A 27 12.34 -5.54 11.77
N GLU A 28 12.88 -4.77 10.83
CA GLU A 28 12.11 -3.83 10.01
C GLU A 28 11.28 -4.57 8.97
N PHE A 29 11.83 -5.64 8.40
CA PHE A 29 11.10 -6.57 7.55
C PHE A 29 9.88 -7.16 8.27
N ASP A 30 10.07 -7.72 9.47
CA ASP A 30 8.98 -8.29 10.28
C ASP A 30 7.93 -7.23 10.68
N HIS A 31 8.37 -5.98 10.85
CA HIS A 31 7.48 -4.86 11.09
C HIS A 31 6.60 -4.56 9.87
N LEU A 32 7.21 -4.45 8.68
CA LEU A 32 6.49 -4.19 7.43
C LEU A 32 5.51 -5.31 7.12
N LEU A 33 5.96 -6.57 7.19
CA LEU A 33 5.11 -7.72 6.93
C LEU A 33 3.90 -7.75 7.88
N TYR A 34 4.10 -7.39 9.16
CA TYR A 34 3.00 -7.25 10.09
C TYR A 34 2.03 -6.12 9.72
N VAL A 35 2.53 -4.94 9.35
CA VAL A 35 1.68 -3.80 8.94
C VAL A 35 0.82 -4.19 7.73
N LEU A 36 1.44 -4.79 6.71
CA LEU A 36 0.77 -5.17 5.48
C LEU A 36 -0.23 -6.30 5.72
N ASN A 37 0.12 -7.31 6.53
CA ASN A 37 -0.82 -8.38 6.87
C ASN A 37 -2.01 -7.87 7.69
N GLU A 38 -1.80 -6.93 8.61
CA GLU A 38 -2.91 -6.30 9.35
C GLU A 38 -3.84 -5.54 8.41
N LEU A 39 -3.31 -4.85 7.39
CA LEU A 39 -4.10 -4.11 6.41
C LEU A 39 -4.84 -5.04 5.44
N ALA A 40 -4.17 -6.08 4.93
CA ALA A 40 -4.76 -7.08 4.05
C ALA A 40 -5.87 -7.89 4.73
N ASN A 41 -5.69 -8.22 6.01
CA ASN A 41 -6.66 -8.99 6.79
C ASN A 41 -7.63 -8.11 7.60
N ARG A 42 -7.60 -6.79 7.42
CA ARG A 42 -8.53 -5.86 8.08
C ARG A 42 -9.93 -6.00 7.45
N TYR A 43 -10.61 -7.09 7.78
CA TYR A 43 -12.01 -7.33 7.46
C TYR A 43 -12.95 -6.66 8.45
N LYS A 44 -12.43 -6.10 9.55
CA LYS A 44 -13.21 -5.77 10.72
C LYS A 44 -12.83 -4.37 11.20
N TYR A 45 -13.87 -3.55 11.36
CA TYR A 45 -13.85 -2.22 11.96
C TYR A 45 -13.35 -1.11 11.04
N TYR A 46 -14.22 -0.67 10.12
CA TYR A 46 -14.62 0.73 9.89
C TYR A 46 -15.63 0.70 8.71
N ASN A 47 -16.93 0.62 9.02
CA ASN A 47 -18.00 0.75 8.02
C ASN A 47 -18.05 2.15 7.37
N THR A 48 -17.17 3.05 7.80
CA THR A 48 -17.08 4.45 7.33
C THR A 48 -16.25 4.61 6.06
N THR A 49 -15.36 3.67 5.74
CA THR A 49 -14.55 3.75 4.51
C THR A 49 -15.35 3.20 3.31
N PRO A 50 -15.42 3.90 2.17
CA PRO A 50 -16.00 3.38 0.93
C PRO A 50 -15.45 1.99 0.54
N TYR A 51 -16.30 1.17 -0.10
CA TYR A 51 -15.96 -0.20 -0.47
C TYR A 51 -14.71 -0.26 -1.35
N ASP A 52 -14.63 0.58 -2.38
CA ASP A 52 -13.54 0.56 -3.36
C ASP A 52 -12.19 0.91 -2.71
N ILE A 53 -12.20 1.88 -1.78
CA ILE A 53 -11.01 2.24 -0.98
C ILE A 53 -10.55 1.07 -0.12
N ARG A 54 -11.49 0.39 0.57
CA ARG A 54 -11.13 -0.80 1.37
C ARG A 54 -10.56 -1.91 0.49
N LYS A 55 -11.17 -2.16 -0.66
CA LYS A 55 -10.74 -3.18 -1.60
C LYS A 55 -9.35 -2.89 -2.16
N PHE A 56 -9.10 -1.66 -2.59
CA PHE A 56 -7.78 -1.21 -3.01
C PHE A 56 -6.74 -1.45 -1.92
N LEU A 57 -7.01 -0.99 -0.69
CA LEU A 57 -6.09 -1.16 0.45
C LEU A 57 -5.77 -2.63 0.77
N GLN A 58 -6.77 -3.52 0.68
CA GLN A 58 -6.56 -4.95 0.89
C GLN A 58 -5.69 -5.56 -0.22
N LEU A 59 -6.02 -5.27 -1.48
CA LEU A 59 -5.30 -5.80 -2.65
C LEU A 59 -3.84 -5.32 -2.66
N ILE A 60 -3.61 -4.02 -2.46
CA ILE A 60 -2.26 -3.46 -2.44
C ILE A 60 -1.45 -4.00 -1.27
N ALA A 61 -2.03 -4.13 -0.08
CA ALA A 61 -1.33 -4.68 1.07
C ALA A 61 -0.92 -6.14 0.83
N PHE A 62 -1.82 -6.95 0.26
CA PHE A 62 -1.52 -8.33 -0.10
C PHE A 62 -0.42 -8.44 -1.16
N HIS A 63 -0.47 -7.60 -2.20
CA HIS A 63 0.55 -7.54 -3.24
C HIS A 63 1.92 -7.17 -2.68
N LEU A 64 2.01 -6.09 -1.89
CA LEU A 64 3.26 -5.66 -1.27
C LEU A 64 3.79 -6.72 -0.29
N ALA A 65 2.93 -7.37 0.51
CA ALA A 65 3.35 -8.44 1.43
C ALA A 65 3.93 -9.65 0.68
N ASN A 66 3.30 -10.02 -0.45
CA ASN A 66 3.78 -11.10 -1.30
C ASN A 66 5.12 -10.76 -1.95
N LYS A 67 5.28 -9.56 -2.52
CA LYS A 67 6.57 -9.12 -3.08
C LYS A 67 7.64 -9.07 -2.01
N LEU A 68 7.33 -8.54 -0.82
CA LEU A 68 8.23 -8.48 0.32
C LEU A 68 8.70 -9.89 0.73
N THR A 69 7.77 -10.83 0.89
CA THR A 69 8.09 -12.23 1.27
C THR A 69 8.94 -12.94 0.22
N LYS A 70 8.71 -12.65 -1.06
CA LYS A 70 9.49 -13.18 -2.18
C LYS A 70 10.80 -12.40 -2.43
N GLN A 71 11.10 -11.38 -1.63
CA GLN A 71 12.26 -10.50 -1.79
C GLN A 71 12.34 -9.85 -3.19
N HIS A 72 11.19 -9.58 -3.80
CA HIS A 72 11.12 -8.85 -5.06
C HIS A 72 11.31 -7.36 -4.82
N THR A 73 11.97 -6.68 -5.76
CA THR A 73 12.12 -5.22 -5.74
C THR A 73 10.78 -4.53 -5.91
N PHE A 74 10.60 -3.43 -5.19
CA PHE A 74 9.42 -2.59 -5.32
C PHE A 74 9.66 -1.54 -6.41
N SER A 75 8.63 -1.23 -7.19
CA SER A 75 8.65 -0.09 -8.10
C SER A 75 8.52 1.22 -7.32
N ASN A 76 8.80 2.35 -7.97
CA ASN A 76 8.68 3.66 -7.33
C ASN A 76 7.26 3.95 -6.83
N ILE A 77 6.23 3.56 -7.59
CA ILE A 77 4.83 3.71 -7.16
C ILE A 77 4.53 2.80 -5.96
N GLU A 78 5.04 1.57 -5.94
CA GLU A 78 4.85 0.64 -4.82
C GLU A 78 5.55 1.14 -3.54
N LEU A 79 6.77 1.67 -3.64
CA LEU A 79 7.47 2.32 -2.53
C LEU A 79 6.73 3.56 -2.04
N GLY A 80 6.22 4.38 -2.97
CA GLY A 80 5.43 5.55 -2.62
C GLY A 80 4.14 5.17 -1.87
N ILE A 81 3.40 4.17 -2.34
CA ILE A 81 2.20 3.67 -1.64
C ILE A 81 2.56 3.09 -0.27
N LEU A 82 3.64 2.31 -0.17
CA LEU A 82 4.14 1.79 1.11
C LEU A 82 4.42 2.92 2.09
N ASN A 83 5.12 3.97 1.66
CA ASN A 83 5.45 5.11 2.50
C ASN A 83 4.20 5.84 2.95
N VAL A 84 3.21 6.06 2.07
CA VAL A 84 1.91 6.63 2.45
C VAL A 84 1.18 5.76 3.48
N ILE A 85 1.18 4.43 3.33
CA ILE A 85 0.58 3.51 4.31
C ILE A 85 1.27 3.66 5.68
N LEU A 86 2.61 3.72 5.70
CA LEU A 86 3.39 3.83 6.92
C LEU A 86 3.21 5.20 7.59
N GLU A 87 3.16 6.28 6.81
CA GLU A 87 2.87 7.64 7.28
C GLU A 87 1.44 7.77 7.84
N ASN A 88 0.43 7.27 7.12
CA ASN A 88 -0.97 7.36 7.55
C ASN A 88 -1.25 6.52 8.80
N ARG A 89 -0.50 5.44 9.04
CA ARG A 89 -0.60 4.69 10.32
C ARG A 89 -0.05 5.48 11.51
N LEU A 90 0.67 6.58 11.26
CA LEU A 90 1.18 7.50 12.29
C LEU A 90 0.22 8.69 12.55
N LEU A 91 -0.83 8.87 11.73
CA LEU A 91 -1.76 10.00 11.80
C LEU A 91 -3.20 9.57 12.16
N PRO A 92 -4.01 10.44 12.79
CA PRO A 92 -5.45 10.23 12.95
C PRO A 92 -6.15 10.08 11.58
N PHE A 93 -7.20 9.25 11.51
CA PHE A 93 -7.92 8.90 10.27
C PHE A 93 -8.47 10.12 9.52
N GLU A 94 -8.78 11.22 10.21
CA GLU A 94 -9.26 12.48 9.61
C GLU A 94 -8.18 13.23 8.82
N GLU A 95 -6.89 12.94 9.07
CA GLU A 95 -5.75 13.51 8.34
C GLU A 95 -5.22 12.56 7.24
N SER A 96 -5.83 11.37 7.08
CA SER A 96 -5.35 10.29 6.19
C SER A 96 -5.62 10.48 4.69
N ASN A 97 -6.00 11.69 4.26
CA ASN A 97 -6.31 12.08 2.87
C ASN A 97 -5.11 12.05 1.90
N LYS A 98 -4.00 11.42 2.27
CA LYS A 98 -2.78 11.29 1.45
C LYS A 98 -2.74 10.04 0.57
N LEU A 99 -3.71 9.13 0.72
CA LEU A 99 -3.86 8.00 -0.19
C LEU A 99 -4.29 8.56 -1.54
N GLY A 100 -3.34 8.68 -2.45
CA GLY A 100 -3.57 9.28 -3.76
C GLY A 100 -4.70 8.63 -4.56
N ASP A 101 -4.99 9.19 -5.73
CA ASP A 101 -6.08 8.74 -6.58
C ASP A 101 -5.79 7.34 -7.13
N PHE A 102 -6.82 6.48 -7.20
CA PHE A 102 -6.68 5.13 -7.76
C PHE A 102 -7.92 4.72 -8.56
N VAL A 103 -7.70 3.83 -9.53
CA VAL A 103 -8.74 3.20 -10.33
C VAL A 103 -8.46 1.69 -10.41
N LEU A 104 -9.35 0.87 -9.85
CA LEU A 104 -9.22 -0.59 -9.87
C LEU A 104 -9.35 -1.12 -11.31
N LEU A 105 -8.57 -2.15 -11.65
CA LEU A 105 -8.64 -2.78 -12.98
C LEU A 105 -10.03 -3.35 -13.29
N GLU A 106 -10.71 -3.93 -12.30
CA GLU A 106 -12.08 -4.44 -12.48
C GLU A 106 -13.10 -3.36 -12.85
N GLU A 107 -12.85 -2.10 -12.48
CA GLU A 107 -13.72 -0.97 -12.83
C GLU A 107 -13.42 -0.51 -14.26
N ILE A 108 -12.18 -0.63 -14.72
CA ILE A 108 -11.80 -0.38 -16.11
C ILE A 108 -12.42 -1.43 -17.04
N ASP A 109 -12.42 -2.70 -16.63
CA ASP A 109 -12.99 -3.81 -17.42
C ASP A 109 -14.50 -3.67 -17.66
N LYS A 110 -15.21 -2.94 -16.79
CA LYS A 110 -16.65 -2.67 -16.95
C LYS A 110 -16.96 -1.53 -17.91
N GLN A 111 -15.96 -0.76 -18.34
CA GLN A 111 -16.17 0.39 -19.22
C GLN A 111 -16.11 -0.02 -20.70
N ASN A 112 -17.06 0.46 -21.51
CA ASN A 112 -17.11 0.15 -22.93
C ASN A 112 -15.89 0.65 -23.72
N ASN A 113 -15.14 1.63 -23.19
CA ASN A 113 -13.99 2.28 -23.84
C ASN A 113 -12.69 2.15 -23.00
N SER A 114 -12.42 0.99 -22.40
CA SER A 114 -11.28 0.77 -21.48
C SER A 114 -9.93 1.28 -22.01
N ASN A 115 -9.64 1.12 -23.31
CA ASN A 115 -8.36 1.56 -23.89
C ASN A 115 -8.19 3.09 -23.93
N GLU A 116 -9.24 3.82 -24.29
CA GLU A 116 -9.24 5.28 -24.27
C GLU A 116 -9.08 5.79 -22.83
N PHE A 117 -9.81 5.16 -21.90
CA PHE A 117 -9.74 5.51 -20.48
C PHE A 117 -8.36 5.21 -19.87
N ILE A 118 -7.74 4.07 -20.18
CA ILE A 118 -6.37 3.75 -19.76
C ILE A 118 -5.39 4.81 -20.29
N THR A 119 -5.54 5.24 -21.54
CA THR A 119 -4.69 6.28 -22.14
C THR A 119 -4.82 7.58 -21.35
N GLN A 120 -6.04 7.99 -21.01
CA GLN A 120 -6.29 9.17 -20.18
C GLN A 120 -5.67 9.04 -18.78
N LEU A 121 -5.73 7.87 -18.15
CA LEU A 121 -5.09 7.65 -16.85
C LEU A 121 -3.57 7.85 -16.94
N ILE A 122 -2.93 7.29 -17.95
CA ILE A 122 -1.48 7.45 -18.17
C ILE A 122 -1.13 8.93 -18.44
N GLU A 123 -1.93 9.63 -19.24
CA GLU A 123 -1.76 11.08 -19.50
C GLU A 123 -1.94 11.94 -18.24
N ASN A 124 -2.64 11.44 -17.22
CA ASN A 124 -2.86 12.10 -15.92
C ASN A 124 -1.92 11.56 -14.82
N ASP A 125 -0.75 11.05 -15.21
CA ASP A 125 0.33 10.57 -14.33
C ASP A 125 -0.02 9.35 -13.46
N PHE A 126 -1.06 8.60 -13.81
CA PHE A 126 -1.30 7.33 -13.13
C PHE A 126 -0.29 6.28 -13.57
N GLN A 127 0.22 5.54 -12.60
CA GLN A 127 1.12 4.41 -12.83
C GLN A 127 0.40 3.10 -12.51
N LEU A 128 0.64 2.08 -13.33
CA LEU A 128 0.08 0.76 -13.12
C LEU A 128 0.75 0.08 -11.93
N VAL A 129 -0.05 -0.38 -10.98
CA VAL A 129 0.33 -1.45 -10.06
C VAL A 129 -0.23 -2.76 -10.62
N GLU A 130 0.68 -3.67 -10.96
CA GLU A 130 0.34 -4.93 -11.62
C GLU A 130 -0.80 -5.67 -10.92
N ASN A 131 -1.79 -6.09 -11.70
CA ASN A 131 -2.96 -6.86 -11.27
C ASN A 131 -3.84 -6.19 -10.19
N ILE A 132 -3.70 -4.89 -9.95
CA ILE A 132 -4.49 -4.19 -8.93
C ILE A 132 -5.21 -2.99 -9.51
N ALA A 133 -4.47 -1.94 -9.89
CA ALA A 133 -5.02 -0.63 -10.17
C ALA A 133 -4.03 0.26 -10.91
N TYR A 134 -4.55 1.31 -11.54
CA TYR A 134 -3.79 2.52 -11.85
C TYR A 134 -3.82 3.44 -10.64
N VAL A 135 -2.67 3.97 -10.22
CA VAL A 135 -2.54 4.80 -9.01
C VAL A 135 -1.72 6.05 -9.30
N ARG A 136 -2.17 7.19 -8.78
CA ARG A 136 -1.44 8.45 -8.73
C ARG A 136 -1.27 8.87 -7.28
N ILE A 137 -0.04 8.99 -6.79
CA ILE A 137 0.19 9.45 -5.42
C ILE A 137 -0.01 10.96 -5.36
N ASN A 138 -0.88 11.43 -4.45
CA ASN A 138 -1.04 12.86 -4.19
C ASN A 138 0.17 13.32 -3.37
N ASN A 139 1.22 13.74 -4.07
CA ASN A 139 2.32 14.45 -3.43
C ASN A 139 1.77 15.79 -2.96
N ASN A 140 1.54 15.92 -1.65
CA ASN A 140 1.31 17.22 -1.04
C ASN A 140 2.64 18.00 -1.01
N THR A 141 3.19 18.34 -2.18
CA THR A 141 4.15 19.44 -2.32
C THR A 141 3.38 20.75 -2.25
N GLN A 142 2.86 21.06 -1.07
CA GLN A 142 2.65 22.43 -0.62
C GLN A 142 3.08 22.50 0.85
N CYS A 143 4.39 22.47 1.07
CA CYS A 143 4.96 23.32 2.10
C CYS A 143 5.03 24.72 1.49
N ASN A 144 3.98 25.52 1.69
CA ASN A 144 4.10 26.97 1.66
C ASN A 144 4.54 27.43 3.05
#